data_AF-A0A422PIK6-F1
#
_entry.id   AF-A0A422PIK6-F1
#
_cell.length_a   1.000
_cell.length_b   1.000
_cell.length_c   1.000
_cell.angle_alpha   90.00
_cell.angle_beta   90.00
_cell.angle_gamma   90.00
#
_symmetry.space_group_name_H-M   'P 1'
#
loop_
_entity.id
_entity.type
_entity.pdbx_description
1 polymer ?
#
loop_
_entity_poly.entity_id
_entity_poly.type
_entity_poly.pdbx_seq_one_letter_code
_entity_poly.pdbx_strand_id
1 'polypeptide(L)'
;MPYPSALALIEARQRRETEQRLFNKAHAEDCRLRLTANWEVRGDAVIQRKDLMRHLDKVQAQHDDALVARRKRLADMLLRERAEHEAMLNNLAETEEQRRERLIQKARELREQHKEDLRVDAQKQHERLFREKIDSLRLAESRLKVMQVSDARFEQLVLAERRREEQKREDDFFAQQRLEEERLTNERARRDLDMLHVAREKTKKALAAQVEGNKARKAQAQAEKQQEDDEFNRVVAEELAAETQRRVEARRARAVLAKEMSAFNEELRQVRRQEYEQLQQEDKEVLDRLLAELAEEERQKRALELERRNTARANLEEIRRQLNKRKQDEGELDKLWDEANNKEWAKREARWAADEAKRKRLMHNVLVIRRQQVLDKRQQEKDDAARAAKEREEFLRELANSVDLDAQERARRYKVLREDQKYLIAQMQRRAAEKEAERRAVANQLTDQQELEAKYAERIKREMENLERARPDRYKNVPLLPKKRHQVF
;
A
#
# COMPACT_ATOMS: atom_id res chain seq x y z
N MET A 1 -26.26 -130.36 136.16
CA MET A 1 -27.35 -131.17 135.58
C MET A 1 -27.39 -130.90 134.08
N PRO A 2 -27.48 -131.93 133.23
CA PRO A 2 -26.88 -131.91 131.89
C PRO A 2 -27.68 -131.03 130.90
N TYR A 3 -26.98 -130.15 130.19
CA TYR A 3 -27.54 -129.28 129.16
C TYR A 3 -27.47 -129.95 127.75
N PRO A 4 -28.54 -129.82 126.91
CA PRO A 4 -28.62 -130.36 125.56
C PRO A 4 -28.10 -129.39 124.46
N SER A 5 -27.70 -130.00 123.35
CA SER A 5 -26.81 -129.46 122.31
C SER A 5 -27.42 -128.32 121.45
N ALA A 6 -26.65 -127.24 121.31
CA ALA A 6 -26.98 -126.03 120.57
C ALA A 6 -27.14 -126.19 119.03
N LEU A 7 -26.92 -127.39 118.47
CA LEU A 7 -26.84 -127.58 117.02
C LEU A 7 -28.20 -127.59 116.29
N ALA A 8 -29.27 -128.14 116.85
CA ALA A 8 -30.52 -128.36 116.10
C ALA A 8 -31.33 -127.08 115.79
N LEU A 9 -31.29 -126.09 116.70
CA LEU A 9 -31.96 -124.79 116.50
C LEU A 9 -31.34 -123.98 115.38
N ILE A 10 -30.07 -124.24 115.09
CA ILE A 10 -29.32 -123.54 114.05
C ILE A 10 -29.77 -124.04 112.66
N GLU A 11 -30.03 -125.34 112.48
CA GLU A 11 -30.38 -125.90 111.16
C GLU A 11 -31.76 -125.48 110.64
N ALA A 12 -32.79 -125.42 111.49
CA ALA A 12 -34.15 -125.06 111.05
C ALA A 12 -34.24 -123.60 110.57
N ARG A 13 -33.50 -122.71 111.22
CA ARG A 13 -33.36 -121.32 110.79
C ARG A 13 -32.65 -121.23 109.44
N GLN A 14 -31.60 -122.02 109.25
CA GLN A 14 -30.85 -122.05 107.99
C GLN A 14 -31.75 -122.38 106.79
N ARG A 15 -32.72 -123.32 106.90
CA ARG A 15 -33.58 -123.70 105.76
C ARG A 15 -34.58 -122.62 105.33
N ARG A 16 -35.29 -121.98 106.25
CA ARG A 16 -36.22 -120.89 105.89
C ARG A 16 -35.48 -119.71 105.28
N GLU A 17 -34.29 -119.41 105.81
CA GLU A 17 -33.42 -118.42 105.20
C GLU A 17 -33.04 -118.81 103.77
N THR A 18 -32.87 -120.09 103.43
CA THR A 18 -32.54 -120.50 102.06
C THR A 18 -33.69 -120.30 101.06
N GLU A 19 -34.94 -120.61 101.40
CA GLU A 19 -36.08 -120.47 100.47
C GLU A 19 -36.45 -119.01 100.21
N GLN A 20 -36.48 -118.20 101.27
CA GLN A 20 -36.73 -116.76 101.12
C GLN A 20 -35.61 -116.09 100.31
N ARG A 21 -34.36 -116.58 100.45
CA ARG A 21 -33.25 -116.18 99.57
C ARG A 21 -33.49 -116.57 98.12
N LEU A 22 -34.12 -117.71 97.80
CA LEU A 22 -34.38 -118.12 96.41
C LEU A 22 -35.52 -117.33 95.75
N PHE A 23 -36.63 -117.09 96.43
CA PHE A 23 -37.73 -116.29 95.87
C PHE A 23 -37.30 -114.84 95.64
N ASN A 24 -36.59 -114.24 96.62
CA ASN A 24 -36.05 -112.89 96.48
C ASN A 24 -35.05 -112.81 95.32
N LYS A 25 -34.30 -113.89 95.03
CA LYS A 25 -33.43 -113.96 93.85
C LYS A 25 -34.24 -113.94 92.55
N ALA A 26 -35.23 -114.80 92.39
CA ALA A 26 -36.03 -114.87 91.15
C ALA A 26 -36.82 -113.57 90.89
N HIS A 27 -37.42 -112.97 91.92
CA HIS A 27 -38.12 -111.70 91.75
C HIS A 27 -37.16 -110.56 91.41
N ALA A 28 -35.97 -110.54 92.03
CA ALA A 28 -34.92 -109.59 91.67
C ALA A 28 -34.43 -109.77 90.22
N GLU A 29 -34.40 -111.01 89.72
CA GLU A 29 -34.06 -111.33 88.32
C GLU A 29 -35.12 -110.81 87.34
N ASP A 30 -36.41 -111.05 87.58
CA ASP A 30 -37.50 -110.53 86.73
C ASP A 30 -37.59 -109.00 86.73
N CYS A 31 -37.45 -108.38 87.91
CA CYS A 31 -37.36 -106.92 88.01
C CYS A 31 -36.16 -106.37 87.24
N ARG A 32 -35.00 -107.07 87.30
CA ARG A 32 -33.84 -106.74 86.48
C ARG A 32 -34.15 -106.83 85.00
N LEU A 33 -34.78 -107.91 84.52
CA LEU A 33 -35.10 -108.10 83.10
C LEU A 33 -36.06 -107.03 82.56
N ARG A 34 -37.07 -106.62 83.34
CA ARG A 34 -37.97 -105.52 82.95
C ARG A 34 -37.27 -104.17 82.95
N LEU A 35 -36.38 -103.92 83.90
CA LEU A 35 -35.57 -102.72 83.94
C LEU A 35 -34.62 -102.67 82.73
N THR A 36 -33.99 -103.78 82.35
CA THR A 36 -33.14 -103.85 81.17
C THR A 36 -33.93 -103.60 79.89
N ALA A 37 -35.07 -104.24 79.68
CA ALA A 37 -35.89 -104.04 78.48
C ALA A 37 -36.41 -102.59 78.36
N ASN A 38 -36.88 -101.98 79.46
CA ASN A 38 -37.30 -100.57 79.45
C ASN A 38 -36.12 -99.62 79.24
N TRP A 39 -34.95 -99.96 79.77
CA TRP A 39 -33.72 -99.20 79.54
C TRP A 39 -33.29 -99.29 78.07
N GLU A 40 -33.38 -100.45 77.43
CA GLU A 40 -33.12 -100.65 76.00
C GLU A 40 -34.06 -99.82 75.14
N VAL A 41 -35.39 -99.91 75.34
CA VAL A 41 -36.36 -99.16 74.54
C VAL A 41 -36.18 -97.64 74.68
N ARG A 42 -35.96 -97.15 75.91
CA ARG A 42 -35.69 -95.72 76.14
C ARG A 42 -34.32 -95.31 75.59
N GLY A 43 -33.33 -96.19 75.70
CA GLY A 43 -32.00 -96.03 75.13
C GLY A 43 -32.07 -95.87 73.62
N ASP A 44 -32.79 -96.76 72.94
CA ASP A 44 -32.98 -96.75 71.49
C ASP A 44 -33.66 -95.47 71.01
N ALA A 45 -34.72 -95.02 71.69
CA ALA A 45 -35.37 -93.75 71.34
C ALA A 45 -34.43 -92.53 71.51
N VAL A 46 -33.59 -92.53 72.53
CA VAL A 46 -32.55 -91.49 72.72
C VAL A 46 -31.48 -91.59 71.64
N ILE A 47 -31.06 -92.79 71.25
CA ILE A 47 -30.10 -93.03 70.18
C ILE A 47 -30.66 -92.53 68.85
N GLN A 48 -31.89 -92.91 68.48
CA GLN A 48 -32.56 -92.46 67.26
C GLN A 48 -32.71 -90.94 67.20
N ARG A 49 -33.10 -90.30 68.31
CA ARG A 49 -33.18 -88.83 68.37
C ARG A 49 -31.81 -88.18 68.20
N LYS A 50 -30.77 -88.74 68.83
CA LYS A 50 -29.39 -88.25 68.66
C LYS A 50 -28.91 -88.43 67.23
N ASP A 51 -29.22 -89.54 66.59
CA ASP A 51 -28.83 -89.80 65.20
C ASP A 51 -29.59 -88.90 64.21
N LEU A 52 -30.87 -88.61 64.46
CA LEU A 52 -31.62 -87.59 63.70
C LEU A 52 -30.99 -86.21 63.85
N MET A 53 -30.67 -85.79 65.09
CA MET A 53 -30.02 -84.49 65.31
C MET A 53 -28.65 -84.42 64.65
N ARG A 54 -27.84 -85.49 64.76
CA ARG A 54 -26.56 -85.59 64.03
C ARG A 54 -26.75 -85.52 62.52
N HIS A 55 -27.83 -86.08 61.98
CA HIS A 55 -28.14 -85.97 60.56
C HIS A 55 -28.54 -84.54 60.17
N LEU A 56 -29.38 -83.87 60.96
CA LEU A 56 -29.74 -82.48 60.75
C LEU A 56 -28.53 -81.55 60.85
N ASP A 57 -27.66 -81.75 61.84
CA ASP A 57 -26.42 -81.00 62.00
C ASP A 57 -25.50 -81.20 60.79
N LYS A 58 -25.41 -82.43 60.24
CA LYS A 58 -24.67 -82.70 59.01
C LYS A 58 -25.26 -81.98 57.81
N VAL A 59 -26.60 -81.96 57.66
CA VAL A 59 -27.28 -81.26 56.57
C VAL A 59 -27.09 -79.74 56.70
N GLN A 60 -27.21 -79.19 57.91
CA GLN A 60 -26.94 -77.79 58.17
C GLN A 60 -25.49 -77.42 57.87
N ALA A 61 -24.52 -78.23 58.32
CA ALA A 61 -23.11 -78.05 58.00
C ALA A 61 -22.84 -78.08 56.49
N GLN A 62 -23.49 -78.98 55.74
CA GLN A 62 -23.39 -79.00 54.27
C GLN A 62 -23.94 -77.72 53.62
N HIS A 63 -25.05 -77.18 54.12
CA HIS A 63 -25.58 -75.92 53.64
C HIS A 63 -24.68 -74.72 53.99
N ASP A 64 -24.14 -74.69 55.20
CA ASP A 64 -23.19 -73.67 55.63
C ASP A 64 -21.90 -73.74 54.81
N ASP A 65 -21.37 -74.94 54.53
CA ASP A 65 -20.21 -75.14 53.66
C ASP A 65 -20.50 -74.64 52.23
N ALA A 66 -21.67 -74.92 51.68
CA ALA A 66 -22.09 -74.41 50.38
C ALA A 66 -22.20 -72.87 50.36
N LEU A 67 -22.71 -72.29 51.43
CA LEU A 67 -22.84 -70.84 51.59
C LEU A 67 -21.47 -70.18 51.74
N VAL A 68 -20.56 -70.77 52.54
CA VAL A 68 -19.17 -70.34 52.66
C VAL A 68 -18.46 -70.44 51.31
N ALA A 69 -18.66 -71.52 50.54
CA ALA A 69 -18.10 -71.67 49.20
C ALA A 69 -18.64 -70.61 48.22
N ARG A 70 -19.91 -70.22 48.33
CA ARG A 70 -20.47 -69.12 47.53
C ARG A 70 -19.90 -67.77 47.95
N ARG A 71 -19.77 -67.50 49.25
CA ARG A 71 -19.14 -66.28 49.77
C ARG A 71 -17.69 -66.17 49.35
N LYS A 72 -16.92 -67.26 49.39
CA LYS A 72 -15.55 -67.33 48.90
C LYS A 72 -15.48 -67.00 47.41
N ARG A 73 -16.30 -67.64 46.57
CA ARG A 73 -16.37 -67.33 45.13
C ARG A 73 -16.71 -65.86 44.85
N LEU A 74 -17.64 -65.28 45.60
CA LEU A 74 -17.98 -63.86 45.47
C LEU A 74 -16.80 -62.97 45.90
N ALA A 75 -16.15 -63.27 47.02
CA ALA A 75 -14.98 -62.54 47.47
C ALA A 75 -13.85 -62.61 46.44
N ASP A 76 -13.61 -63.78 45.84
CA ASP A 76 -12.60 -63.95 44.78
C ASP A 76 -12.92 -63.10 43.54
N MET A 77 -14.19 -63.02 43.12
CA MET A 77 -14.59 -62.15 42.01
C MET A 77 -14.38 -60.67 42.33
N LEU A 78 -14.81 -60.22 43.52
CA LEU A 78 -14.62 -58.83 43.95
C LEU A 78 -13.14 -58.47 44.10
N LEU A 79 -12.30 -59.41 44.56
CA LEU A 79 -10.85 -59.22 44.63
C LEU A 79 -10.22 -59.12 43.24
N ARG A 80 -10.70 -59.89 42.26
CA ARG A 80 -10.25 -59.79 40.86
C ARG A 80 -10.64 -58.46 40.25
N GLU A 81 -11.90 -58.05 40.35
CA GLU A 81 -12.37 -56.76 39.85
C GLU A 81 -11.58 -55.61 40.49
N ARG A 82 -11.37 -55.68 41.81
CA ARG A 82 -10.54 -54.70 42.51
C ARG A 82 -9.10 -54.68 41.97
N ALA A 83 -8.47 -55.83 41.77
CA ALA A 83 -7.12 -55.92 41.24
C ALA A 83 -7.03 -55.37 39.80
N GLU A 84 -8.05 -55.63 38.97
CA GLU A 84 -8.16 -55.10 37.61
C GLU A 84 -8.31 -53.57 37.62
N HIS A 85 -9.15 -53.04 38.49
CA HIS A 85 -9.31 -51.58 38.64
C HIS A 85 -8.05 -50.92 39.18
N GLU A 86 -7.41 -51.51 40.19
CA GLU A 86 -6.12 -51.03 40.70
C GLU A 86 -5.05 -51.05 39.59
N ALA A 87 -4.98 -52.11 38.78
CA ALA A 87 -4.08 -52.18 37.63
C ALA A 87 -4.39 -51.12 36.56
N MET A 88 -5.66 -50.90 36.23
CA MET A 88 -6.07 -49.87 35.29
C MET A 88 -5.71 -48.46 35.79
N LEU A 89 -5.97 -48.15 37.06
CA LEU A 89 -5.62 -46.85 37.65
C LEU A 89 -4.11 -46.63 37.68
N ASN A 90 -3.34 -47.67 38.01
CA ASN A 90 -1.88 -47.62 38.00
C ASN A 90 -1.31 -47.44 36.57
N ASN A 91 -1.99 -47.95 35.54
CA ASN A 91 -1.56 -47.84 34.14
C ASN A 91 -2.09 -46.58 33.43
N LEU A 92 -3.14 -45.94 33.95
CA LEU A 92 -3.72 -44.72 33.37
C LEU A 92 -2.82 -43.49 33.61
N ALA A 93 -2.19 -43.44 34.78
CA ALA A 93 -1.24 -42.39 35.12
C ALA A 93 0.09 -42.69 34.42
N GLU A 94 0.41 -41.91 33.40
CA GLU A 94 1.73 -41.95 32.78
C GLU A 94 2.78 -41.72 33.86
N THR A 95 3.71 -42.67 34.03
CA THR A 95 4.77 -42.49 35.02
C THR A 95 5.65 -41.31 34.63
N GLU A 96 6.25 -40.65 35.61
CA GLU A 96 7.17 -39.54 35.33
C GLU A 96 8.30 -39.94 34.38
N GLU A 97 8.74 -41.20 34.45
CA GLU A 97 9.74 -41.78 33.56
C GLU A 97 9.25 -41.87 32.12
N GLN A 98 8.05 -42.43 31.88
CA GLN A 98 7.44 -42.48 30.54
C GLN A 98 7.19 -41.09 29.95
N ARG A 99 6.84 -40.12 30.79
CA ARG A 99 6.71 -38.71 30.37
C ARG A 99 8.08 -38.12 29.99
N ARG A 100 9.11 -38.35 30.81
CA ARG A 100 10.48 -37.90 30.52
C ARG A 100 11.00 -38.54 29.22
N GLU A 101 10.77 -39.83 29.00
CA GLU A 101 11.17 -40.54 27.78
C GLU A 101 10.48 -39.96 26.54
N ARG A 102 9.16 -39.71 26.58
CA ARG A 102 8.46 -39.05 25.47
C ARG A 102 8.98 -37.63 25.20
N LEU A 103 9.26 -36.86 26.25
CA LEU A 103 9.86 -35.53 26.08
C LEU A 103 11.27 -35.62 25.47
N ILE A 104 12.06 -36.62 25.86
CA ILE A 104 13.39 -36.87 25.28
C ILE A 104 13.27 -37.29 23.81
N GLN A 105 12.35 -38.20 23.47
CA GLN A 105 12.10 -38.62 22.09
C GLN A 105 11.66 -37.44 21.23
N LYS A 106 10.67 -36.67 21.68
CA LYS A 106 10.23 -35.45 21.00
C LYS A 106 11.36 -34.42 20.85
N ALA A 107 12.21 -34.28 21.87
CA ALA A 107 13.38 -33.40 21.78
C ALA A 107 14.43 -33.92 20.78
N ARG A 108 14.58 -35.23 20.63
CA ARG A 108 15.45 -35.83 19.60
C ARG A 108 14.90 -35.61 18.20
N GLU A 109 13.60 -35.84 18.00
CA GLU A 109 12.90 -35.56 16.73
C GLU A 109 13.04 -34.09 16.33
N LEU A 110 12.79 -33.16 17.25
CA LEU A 110 12.96 -31.73 16.99
C LEU A 110 14.41 -31.36 16.65
N ARG A 111 15.39 -32.01 17.28
CA ARG A 111 16.81 -31.82 16.94
C ARG A 111 17.16 -32.38 15.57
N GLU A 112 16.57 -33.50 15.18
CA GLU A 112 16.74 -34.09 13.85
C GLU A 112 16.12 -33.20 12.78
N GLN A 113 14.88 -32.76 12.96
CA GLN A 113 14.21 -31.77 12.10
C GLN A 113 15.04 -30.50 11.96
N HIS A 114 15.50 -29.91 13.07
CA HIS A 114 16.34 -28.72 13.02
C HIS A 114 17.67 -28.96 12.28
N LYS A 115 18.27 -30.15 12.40
CA LYS A 115 19.48 -30.50 11.65
C LYS A 115 19.19 -30.66 10.15
N GLU A 116 18.04 -31.23 9.80
CA GLU A 116 17.59 -31.35 8.41
C GLU A 116 17.34 -29.97 7.80
N ASP A 117 16.62 -29.10 8.50
CA ASP A 117 16.38 -27.72 8.08
C ASP A 117 17.70 -26.96 7.88
N LEU A 118 18.61 -27.05 8.85
CA LEU A 118 19.93 -26.43 8.75
C LEU A 118 20.73 -26.99 7.56
N ARG A 119 20.62 -28.29 7.29
CA ARG A 119 21.28 -28.94 6.15
C ARG A 119 20.69 -28.45 4.82
N VAL A 120 19.36 -28.34 4.71
CA VAL A 120 18.67 -27.81 3.53
C VAL A 120 19.07 -26.36 3.28
N ASP A 121 19.11 -25.54 4.33
CA ASP A 121 19.50 -24.13 4.20
C ASP A 121 20.97 -23.97 3.86
N ALA A 122 21.87 -24.77 4.44
CA ALA A 122 23.26 -24.82 4.04
C ALA A 122 23.41 -25.22 2.56
N GLN A 123 22.66 -26.21 2.10
CA GLN A 123 22.64 -26.62 0.69
C GLN A 123 22.19 -25.49 -0.24
N LYS A 124 21.10 -24.78 0.10
CA LYS A 124 20.63 -23.60 -0.66
C LYS A 124 21.68 -22.49 -0.70
N GLN A 125 22.35 -22.21 0.42
CA GLN A 125 23.43 -21.22 0.47
C GLN A 125 24.61 -21.64 -0.39
N HIS A 126 25.01 -22.92 -0.33
CA HIS A 126 26.06 -23.46 -1.19
C HIS A 126 25.69 -23.40 -2.67
N GLU A 127 24.44 -23.68 -3.04
CA GLU A 127 23.93 -23.53 -4.41
C GLU A 127 23.97 -22.08 -4.89
N ARG A 128 23.54 -21.14 -4.04
CA ARG A 128 23.59 -19.71 -4.34
C ARG A 128 25.03 -19.25 -4.55
N LEU A 129 25.93 -19.57 -3.62
CA LEU A 129 27.35 -19.25 -3.73
C LEU A 129 27.98 -19.90 -4.96
N PHE A 130 27.57 -21.12 -5.33
CA PHE A 130 28.03 -21.80 -6.53
C PHE A 130 27.64 -21.03 -7.79
N ARG A 131 26.38 -20.61 -7.92
CA ARG A 131 25.91 -19.79 -9.06
C ARG A 131 26.60 -18.43 -9.12
N GLU A 132 26.79 -17.78 -7.97
CA GLU A 132 27.44 -16.47 -7.87
C GLU A 132 28.94 -16.52 -8.21
N LYS A 133 29.65 -17.59 -7.83
CA LYS A 133 31.10 -17.75 -8.09
C LYS A 133 31.43 -18.12 -9.54
N ILE A 134 30.48 -18.68 -10.28
CA ILE A 134 30.75 -19.18 -11.63
C ILE A 134 30.30 -18.15 -12.66
N ASP A 135 31.28 -17.51 -13.30
CA ASP A 135 31.05 -16.43 -14.25
C ASP A 135 30.19 -16.81 -15.45
N SER A 136 30.33 -18.04 -15.97
CA SER A 136 29.52 -18.51 -17.10
C SER A 136 28.04 -18.62 -16.74
N LEU A 137 27.72 -19.13 -15.55
CA LEU A 137 26.34 -19.20 -15.05
C LEU A 137 25.78 -17.80 -14.83
N ARG A 138 26.56 -16.92 -14.17
CA ARG A 138 26.17 -15.51 -13.94
C ARG A 138 25.89 -14.76 -15.24
N LEU A 139 26.71 -14.95 -16.27
CA LEU A 139 26.51 -14.34 -17.57
C LEU A 139 25.25 -14.89 -18.27
N ALA A 140 25.05 -16.21 -18.21
CA ALA A 140 23.87 -16.87 -18.76
C ALA A 140 22.58 -16.40 -18.06
N GLU A 141 22.57 -16.32 -16.73
CA GLU A 141 21.47 -15.77 -15.94
C GLU A 141 21.17 -14.31 -16.28
N SER A 142 22.21 -13.47 -16.37
CA SER A 142 22.05 -12.06 -16.74
C SER A 142 21.41 -11.93 -18.12
N ARG A 143 21.83 -12.76 -19.08
CA ARG A 143 21.27 -12.73 -20.43
C ARG A 143 19.85 -13.28 -20.48
N LEU A 144 19.56 -14.33 -19.72
CA LEU A 144 18.20 -14.87 -19.56
C LEU A 144 17.26 -13.78 -19.02
N LYS A 145 17.68 -13.04 -18.00
CA LYS A 145 16.90 -11.91 -17.44
C LYS A 145 16.64 -10.84 -18.50
N VAL A 146 17.65 -10.48 -19.30
CA VAL A 146 17.47 -9.52 -20.41
C VAL A 146 16.43 -10.05 -21.41
N MET A 147 16.48 -11.34 -21.77
CA MET A 147 15.50 -11.96 -22.66
C MET A 147 14.07 -11.91 -22.09
N GLN A 148 13.91 -12.24 -20.81
CA GLN A 148 12.62 -12.19 -20.11
C GLN A 148 12.07 -10.75 -20.07
N VAL A 149 12.92 -9.76 -19.78
CA VAL A 149 12.52 -8.34 -19.79
C VAL A 149 12.15 -7.89 -21.19
N SER A 150 12.88 -8.30 -22.22
CA SER A 150 12.54 -7.95 -23.61
C SER A 150 11.24 -8.60 -24.07
N ASP A 151 10.96 -9.84 -23.64
CA ASP A 151 9.71 -10.53 -23.95
C ASP A 151 8.51 -9.84 -23.26
N ALA A 152 8.63 -9.56 -21.97
CA ALA A 152 7.62 -8.80 -21.22
C ALA A 152 7.38 -7.41 -21.83
N ARG A 153 8.44 -6.72 -22.29
CA ARG A 153 8.31 -5.44 -22.99
C ARG A 153 7.57 -5.60 -24.32
N PHE A 154 7.80 -6.68 -25.06
CA PHE A 154 7.05 -6.95 -26.28
C PHE A 154 5.57 -7.13 -25.99
N GLU A 155 5.21 -7.93 -24.98
CA GLU A 155 3.81 -8.11 -24.56
C GLU A 155 3.15 -6.78 -24.19
N GLN A 156 3.88 -5.90 -23.48
CA GLN A 156 3.41 -4.55 -23.17
C GLN A 156 3.15 -3.71 -24.42
N LEU A 157 4.02 -3.79 -25.43
CA LEU A 157 3.84 -3.08 -26.70
C LEU A 157 2.61 -3.59 -27.45
N VAL A 158 2.41 -4.91 -27.54
CA VAL A 158 1.20 -5.49 -28.15
C VAL A 158 -0.07 -5.03 -27.43
N LEU A 159 -0.06 -5.01 -26.11
CA LEU A 159 -1.19 -4.50 -25.33
C LEU A 159 -1.42 -3.00 -25.56
N ALA A 160 -0.35 -2.20 -25.67
CA ALA A 160 -0.45 -0.78 -25.96
C ALA A 160 -0.98 -0.50 -27.39
N GLU A 161 -0.59 -1.31 -28.37
CA GLU A 161 -1.13 -1.24 -29.73
C GLU A 161 -2.62 -1.56 -29.76
N ARG A 162 -3.05 -2.64 -29.10
CA ARG A 162 -4.48 -2.98 -28.96
C ARG A 162 -5.28 -1.85 -28.33
N ARG A 163 -4.77 -1.26 -27.23
CA ARG A 163 -5.43 -0.10 -26.59
C ARG A 163 -5.51 1.11 -27.50
N ARG A 164 -4.48 1.37 -28.31
CA ARG A 164 -4.50 2.47 -29.30
C ARG A 164 -5.51 2.22 -30.41
N GLU A 165 -5.66 0.98 -30.86
CA GLU A 165 -6.68 0.62 -31.84
C GLU A 165 -8.09 0.77 -31.27
N GLU A 166 -8.31 0.37 -30.02
CA GLU A 166 -9.57 0.58 -29.29
C GLU A 166 -9.88 2.07 -29.15
N GLN A 167 -8.91 2.88 -28.70
CA GLN A 167 -9.05 4.33 -28.59
C GLN A 167 -9.38 4.99 -29.93
N LYS A 168 -8.70 4.59 -31.02
CA LYS A 168 -9.02 5.10 -32.36
C LYS A 168 -10.46 4.78 -32.77
N ARG A 169 -10.94 3.56 -32.48
CA ARG A 169 -12.32 3.17 -32.77
C ARG A 169 -13.32 3.99 -31.96
N GLU A 170 -13.02 4.27 -30.69
CA GLU A 170 -13.84 5.14 -29.83
C GLU A 170 -13.83 6.59 -30.35
N ASP A 171 -12.66 7.13 -30.68
CA ASP A 171 -12.50 8.48 -31.22
C ASP A 171 -13.24 8.65 -32.55
N ASP A 172 -13.13 7.67 -33.46
CA ASP A 172 -13.86 7.65 -34.74
C ASP A 172 -15.37 7.61 -34.52
N PHE A 173 -15.84 6.83 -33.54
CA PHE A 173 -17.25 6.77 -33.16
C PHE A 173 -17.76 8.12 -32.64
N PHE A 174 -17.04 8.76 -31.72
CA PHE A 174 -17.40 10.08 -31.21
C PHE A 174 -17.26 11.19 -32.26
N ALA A 175 -16.32 11.07 -33.21
CA ALA A 175 -16.22 11.98 -34.33
C ALA A 175 -17.44 11.88 -35.26
N GLN A 176 -17.92 10.66 -35.54
CA GLN A 176 -19.15 10.45 -36.30
C GLN A 176 -20.36 11.07 -35.60
N GLN A 177 -20.51 10.85 -34.29
CA GLN A 177 -21.60 11.47 -33.51
C GLN A 177 -21.56 13.00 -33.57
N ARG A 178 -20.38 13.63 -33.43
CA ARG A 178 -20.25 15.09 -33.54
C ARG A 178 -20.63 15.61 -34.92
N LEU A 179 -20.24 14.91 -35.99
CA LEU A 179 -20.63 15.29 -37.35
C LEU A 179 -22.15 15.17 -37.57
N GLU A 180 -22.79 14.15 -36.98
CA GLU A 180 -24.25 14.02 -37.01
C GLU A 180 -24.94 15.13 -36.23
N GLU A 181 -24.45 15.48 -35.04
CA GLU A 181 -24.95 16.61 -34.26
C GLU A 181 -24.81 17.93 -35.03
N GLU A 182 -23.64 18.20 -35.60
CA GLU A 182 -23.40 19.39 -36.42
C GLU A 182 -24.35 19.45 -37.62
N ARG A 183 -24.55 18.33 -38.33
CA ARG A 183 -25.52 18.22 -39.42
C ARG A 183 -26.93 18.58 -38.95
N LEU A 184 -27.38 18.01 -37.83
CA LEU A 184 -28.69 18.29 -37.25
C LEU A 184 -28.82 19.76 -36.83
N THR A 185 -27.79 20.36 -36.24
CA THR A 185 -27.80 21.79 -35.90
C THR A 185 -27.84 22.69 -37.13
N ASN A 186 -27.09 22.35 -38.18
CA ASN A 186 -27.09 23.09 -39.43
C ASN A 186 -28.45 22.97 -40.15
N GLU A 187 -29.08 21.79 -40.11
CA GLU A 187 -30.44 21.62 -40.63
C GLU A 187 -31.46 22.46 -39.87
N ARG A 188 -31.37 22.52 -38.53
CA ARG A 188 -32.22 23.39 -37.71
C ARG A 188 -32.00 24.87 -38.05
N ALA A 189 -30.75 25.31 -38.09
CA ALA A 189 -30.39 26.69 -38.43
C ALA A 189 -30.87 27.08 -39.84
N ARG A 190 -30.77 26.19 -40.83
CA ARG A 190 -31.32 26.40 -42.18
C ARG A 190 -32.84 26.56 -42.16
N ARG A 191 -33.56 25.68 -41.44
CA ARG A 191 -35.02 25.80 -41.29
C ARG A 191 -35.41 27.13 -40.63
N ASP A 192 -34.68 27.56 -39.60
CA ASP A 192 -34.93 28.83 -38.93
C ASP A 192 -34.69 30.02 -39.87
N LEU A 193 -33.61 29.99 -40.66
CA LEU A 193 -33.33 31.00 -41.68
C LEU A 193 -34.38 31.04 -42.78
N ASP A 194 -34.85 29.89 -43.25
CA ASP A 194 -35.92 29.81 -44.25
C ASP A 194 -37.23 30.40 -43.70
N MET A 195 -37.56 30.11 -42.44
CA MET A 195 -38.72 30.70 -41.76
C MET A 195 -38.61 32.23 -41.65
N LEU A 196 -37.43 32.75 -41.29
CA LEU A 196 -37.16 34.18 -41.25
C LEU A 196 -37.25 34.82 -42.65
N HIS A 197 -36.72 34.15 -43.67
CA HIS A 197 -36.79 34.62 -45.06
C HIS A 197 -38.25 34.70 -45.54
N VAL A 198 -39.06 33.67 -45.29
CA VAL A 198 -40.50 33.67 -45.60
C VAL A 198 -41.22 34.79 -44.86
N ALA A 199 -40.92 35.03 -43.58
CA ALA A 199 -41.50 36.13 -42.82
C ALA A 199 -41.08 37.51 -43.39
N ARG A 200 -39.81 37.67 -43.78
CA ARG A 200 -39.28 38.89 -44.41
C ARG A 200 -39.93 39.16 -45.77
N GLU A 201 -40.12 38.13 -46.59
CA GLU A 201 -40.81 38.27 -47.88
C GLU A 201 -42.28 38.63 -47.70
N LYS A 202 -42.97 38.05 -46.71
CA LYS A 202 -44.35 38.44 -46.36
C LYS A 202 -44.42 39.91 -45.94
N THR A 203 -43.52 40.36 -45.07
CA THR A 203 -43.49 41.77 -44.61
C THR A 203 -43.14 42.72 -45.76
N LYS A 204 -42.17 42.37 -46.62
CA LYS A 204 -41.82 43.15 -47.81
C LYS A 204 -42.99 43.29 -48.79
N LYS A 205 -43.73 42.20 -49.05
CA LYS A 205 -44.95 42.24 -49.87
C LYS A 205 -46.02 43.14 -49.26
N ALA A 206 -46.24 43.05 -47.95
CA ALA A 206 -47.18 43.93 -47.24
C ALA A 206 -46.76 45.41 -47.33
N LEU A 207 -45.47 45.70 -47.15
CA LEU A 207 -44.94 47.07 -47.25
C LEU A 207 -45.06 47.62 -48.68
N ALA A 208 -44.76 46.79 -49.70
CA ALA A 208 -44.92 47.17 -51.09
C ALA A 208 -46.39 47.52 -51.41
N ALA A 209 -47.34 46.72 -50.92
CA ALA A 209 -48.78 47.02 -51.05
C ALA A 209 -49.16 48.34 -50.36
N GLN A 210 -48.59 48.65 -49.19
CA GLN A 210 -48.81 49.94 -48.51
C GLN A 210 -48.22 51.12 -49.29
N VAL A 211 -47.02 50.96 -49.85
CA VAL A 211 -46.37 52.01 -50.66
C VAL A 211 -47.16 52.28 -51.93
N GLU A 212 -47.59 51.24 -52.65
CA GLU A 212 -48.47 51.41 -53.82
C GLU A 212 -49.80 52.07 -53.44
N GLY A 213 -50.41 51.66 -52.32
CA GLY A 213 -51.61 52.32 -51.80
C GLY A 213 -51.40 53.79 -51.39
N ASN A 214 -50.21 54.17 -50.92
CA ASN A 214 -49.85 55.57 -50.64
C ASN A 214 -49.60 56.36 -51.92
N LYS A 215 -48.93 55.79 -52.92
CA LYS A 215 -48.73 56.42 -54.23
C LYS A 215 -50.07 56.70 -54.91
N ALA A 216 -51.00 55.74 -54.88
CA ALA A 216 -52.34 55.91 -55.43
C ALA A 216 -53.09 57.08 -54.77
N ARG A 217 -53.05 57.16 -53.43
CA ARG A 217 -53.62 58.29 -52.67
C ARG A 217 -52.96 59.63 -53.01
N LYS A 218 -51.63 59.66 -53.17
CA LYS A 218 -50.90 60.87 -53.56
C LYS A 218 -51.24 61.32 -54.98
N ALA A 219 -51.39 60.38 -55.92
CA ALA A 219 -51.80 60.68 -57.28
C ALA A 219 -53.24 61.22 -57.34
N GLN A 220 -54.15 60.67 -56.53
CA GLN A 220 -55.51 61.20 -56.37
C GLN A 220 -55.49 62.63 -55.81
N ALA A 221 -54.76 62.88 -54.72
CA ALA A 221 -54.64 64.21 -54.13
C ALA A 221 -53.98 65.23 -55.09
N GLN A 222 -53.05 64.80 -55.94
CA GLN A 222 -52.48 65.67 -56.98
C GLN A 222 -53.48 65.99 -58.09
N ALA A 223 -54.31 65.02 -58.49
CA ALA A 223 -55.36 65.26 -59.48
C ALA A 223 -56.45 66.19 -58.95
N GLU A 224 -56.84 66.04 -57.68
CA GLU A 224 -57.76 66.97 -56.99
C GLU A 224 -57.17 68.38 -56.93
N LYS A 225 -55.89 68.50 -56.55
CA LYS A 225 -55.21 69.80 -56.52
C LYS A 225 -55.10 70.45 -57.92
N GLN A 226 -54.87 69.67 -58.97
CA GLN A 226 -54.86 70.20 -60.34
C GLN A 226 -56.23 70.73 -60.76
N GLN A 227 -57.31 70.07 -60.34
CA GLN A 227 -58.67 70.58 -60.58
C GLN A 227 -58.93 71.90 -59.83
N GLU A 228 -58.50 72.00 -58.57
CA GLU A 228 -58.59 73.24 -57.79
C GLU A 228 -57.75 74.39 -58.40
N ASP A 229 -56.52 74.10 -58.84
CA ASP A 229 -55.62 75.08 -59.48
C ASP A 229 -56.18 75.55 -60.84
N ASP A 230 -56.78 74.66 -61.63
CA ASP A 230 -57.43 75.00 -62.90
C ASP A 230 -58.70 75.85 -62.70
N GLU A 231 -59.48 75.57 -61.66
CA GLU A 231 -60.64 76.39 -61.26
C GLU A 231 -60.20 77.78 -60.78
N PHE A 232 -59.14 77.86 -59.97
CA PHE A 232 -58.58 79.14 -59.53
C PHE A 232 -58.07 79.98 -60.71
N ASN A 233 -57.35 79.36 -61.66
CA ASN A 233 -56.84 80.05 -62.86
C ASN A 233 -57.97 80.59 -63.76
N ARG A 234 -59.12 79.91 -63.83
CA ARG A 234 -60.29 80.42 -64.55
C ARG A 234 -60.85 81.70 -63.90
N VAL A 235 -60.97 81.72 -62.57
CA VAL A 235 -61.44 82.90 -61.82
C VAL A 235 -60.49 84.09 -62.02
N VAL A 236 -59.17 83.86 -61.95
CA VAL A 236 -58.16 84.92 -62.18
C VAL A 236 -58.21 85.46 -63.61
N ALA A 237 -58.44 84.61 -64.62
CA ALA A 237 -58.55 85.04 -66.01
C ALA A 237 -59.81 85.90 -66.25
N GLU A 238 -60.93 85.58 -65.58
CA GLU A 238 -62.16 86.38 -65.60
C GLU A 238 -61.95 87.75 -64.94
N GLU A 239 -61.24 87.81 -63.82
CA GLU A 239 -60.88 89.08 -63.15
C GLU A 239 -59.95 89.94 -64.03
N LEU A 240 -58.96 89.33 -64.70
CA LEU A 240 -58.04 90.03 -65.58
C LEU A 240 -58.78 90.62 -66.81
N ALA A 241 -59.77 89.89 -67.35
CA ALA A 241 -60.62 90.39 -68.43
C ALA A 241 -61.47 91.59 -67.97
N ALA A 242 -62.00 91.57 -66.75
CA ALA A 242 -62.72 92.70 -66.16
C ALA A 242 -61.81 93.94 -65.92
N GLU A 243 -60.56 93.74 -65.52
CA GLU A 243 -59.58 94.84 -65.37
C GLU A 243 -59.19 95.49 -66.70
N THR A 244 -59.05 94.70 -67.77
CA THR A 244 -58.71 95.26 -69.09
C THR A 244 -59.82 96.14 -69.65
N GLN A 245 -61.10 95.81 -69.39
CA GLN A 245 -62.24 96.67 -69.75
C GLN A 245 -62.22 97.99 -68.97
N ARG A 246 -61.94 97.95 -67.65
CA ARG A 246 -61.77 99.15 -66.81
C ARG A 246 -60.61 100.05 -67.28
N ARG A 247 -59.51 99.47 -67.79
CA ARG A 247 -58.35 100.23 -68.30
C ARG A 247 -58.63 100.99 -69.61
N VAL A 248 -59.53 100.51 -70.46
CA VAL A 248 -59.94 101.20 -71.70
C VAL A 248 -60.83 102.40 -71.39
N GLU A 249 -61.72 102.28 -70.41
CA GLU A 249 -62.56 103.38 -69.92
C GLU A 249 -61.74 104.48 -69.23
N ALA A 250 -60.73 104.09 -68.43
CA ALA A 250 -59.81 105.02 -67.77
C ALA A 250 -58.91 105.82 -68.75
N ARG A 251 -58.61 105.27 -69.94
CA ARG A 251 -57.83 105.97 -70.98
C ARG A 251 -58.62 107.10 -71.66
N ARG A 252 -59.95 107.02 -71.74
CA ARG A 252 -60.81 108.09 -72.28
C ARG A 252 -60.99 109.24 -71.28
N ALA A 253 -61.01 108.95 -69.98
CA ALA A 253 -61.07 109.97 -68.92
C ALA A 253 -59.73 110.71 -68.71
N ARG A 254 -58.58 110.03 -68.91
CA ARG A 254 -57.23 110.62 -68.73
C ARG A 254 -56.81 111.61 -69.82
N ALA A 255 -57.47 111.67 -70.98
CA ALA A 255 -57.16 112.64 -72.04
C ALA A 255 -57.68 114.06 -71.75
N VAL A 256 -58.70 114.19 -70.88
CA VAL A 256 -59.28 115.49 -70.47
C VAL A 256 -58.52 116.06 -69.26
N LEU A 257 -58.06 115.20 -68.34
CA LEU A 257 -57.35 115.60 -67.11
C LEU A 257 -55.85 115.91 -67.32
N ALA A 258 -55.27 115.52 -68.46
CA ALA A 258 -53.84 115.72 -68.77
C ALA A 258 -53.47 117.16 -69.17
N LYS A 259 -54.45 118.04 -69.44
CA LYS A 259 -54.23 119.48 -69.65
C LYS A 259 -54.21 120.30 -68.34
N GLU A 260 -54.67 119.72 -67.23
CA GLU A 260 -54.79 120.43 -65.94
C GLU A 260 -53.73 120.00 -64.91
N MET A 261 -53.05 118.88 -65.12
CA MET A 261 -52.06 118.30 -64.18
C MET A 261 -50.59 118.65 -64.48
N SER A 262 -50.30 119.46 -65.51
CA SER A 262 -48.93 119.97 -65.76
C SER A 262 -48.56 121.18 -64.89
N ALA A 263 -49.52 121.75 -64.15
CA ALA A 263 -49.29 122.89 -63.25
C ALA A 263 -49.15 122.50 -61.77
N PHE A 264 -49.42 121.24 -61.39
CA PHE A 264 -49.49 120.81 -59.98
C PHE A 264 -48.35 119.87 -59.53
N ASN A 265 -47.53 119.35 -60.45
CA ASN A 265 -46.46 118.39 -60.11
C ASN A 265 -45.06 119.02 -59.94
N GLU A 266 -44.96 120.34 -60.00
CA GLU A 266 -43.77 121.09 -59.56
C GLU A 266 -43.75 121.32 -58.04
N GLU A 267 -44.90 121.25 -57.37
CA GLU A 267 -45.01 121.42 -55.90
C GLU A 267 -44.71 120.14 -55.10
N LEU A 268 -44.81 118.95 -55.72
CA LEU A 268 -44.56 117.66 -55.04
C LEU A 268 -43.06 117.28 -54.91
N ARG A 269 -42.15 118.14 -55.36
CA ARG A 269 -40.69 117.95 -55.20
C ARG A 269 -40.16 118.45 -53.85
N GLN A 270 -40.96 119.20 -53.08
CA GLN A 270 -40.53 119.75 -51.79
C GLN A 270 -40.85 118.85 -50.58
N VAL A 271 -41.81 117.92 -50.68
CA VAL A 271 -42.18 117.00 -49.57
C VAL A 271 -41.13 115.89 -49.35
N ARG A 272 -40.36 115.52 -50.39
CA ARG A 272 -39.39 114.40 -50.33
C ARG A 272 -38.07 114.69 -49.59
N ARG A 273 -37.85 115.92 -49.10
CA ARG A 273 -36.64 116.26 -48.34
C ARG A 273 -36.76 116.04 -46.83
N GLN A 274 -37.97 115.80 -46.31
CA GLN A 274 -38.19 115.60 -44.86
C GLN A 274 -38.23 114.12 -44.43
N GLU A 275 -38.42 113.17 -45.35
CA GLU A 275 -38.37 111.73 -45.05
C GLU A 275 -36.93 111.19 -44.91
N TYR A 276 -35.94 111.89 -45.47
CA TYR A 276 -34.54 111.41 -45.50
C TYR A 276 -33.79 111.58 -44.17
N GLU A 277 -34.33 112.39 -43.24
CA GLU A 277 -33.72 112.61 -41.92
C GLU A 277 -34.24 111.65 -40.84
N GLN A 278 -35.44 111.06 -41.02
CA GLN A 278 -35.97 110.04 -40.10
C GLN A 278 -35.28 108.68 -40.30
N LEU A 279 -34.91 108.32 -41.53
CA LEU A 279 -34.21 107.06 -41.84
C LEU A 279 -32.80 106.96 -41.19
N GLN A 280 -32.11 108.10 -41.03
CA GLN A 280 -30.75 108.11 -40.45
C GLN A 280 -30.71 107.88 -38.93
N GLN A 281 -31.85 108.02 -38.23
CA GLN A 281 -31.93 107.74 -36.79
C GLN A 281 -32.24 106.25 -36.53
N GLU A 282 -33.07 105.63 -37.35
CA GLU A 282 -33.40 104.20 -37.26
C GLU A 282 -32.20 103.30 -37.62
N ASP A 283 -31.39 103.70 -38.62
CA ASP A 283 -30.17 102.96 -38.99
C ASP A 283 -29.08 103.00 -37.90
N LYS A 284 -29.05 104.05 -37.07
CA LYS A 284 -28.12 104.11 -35.92
C LYS A 284 -28.56 103.22 -34.77
N GLU A 285 -29.87 103.15 -34.49
CA GLU A 285 -30.40 102.26 -33.46
C GLU A 285 -30.24 100.78 -33.83
N VAL A 286 -30.36 100.43 -35.11
CA VAL A 286 -30.10 99.06 -35.60
C VAL A 286 -28.61 98.71 -35.52
N LEU A 287 -27.72 99.66 -35.82
CA LEU A 287 -26.27 99.46 -35.69
C LEU A 287 -25.85 99.28 -34.22
N ASP A 288 -26.43 100.06 -33.30
CA ASP A 288 -26.14 99.95 -31.86
C ASP A 288 -26.69 98.65 -31.25
N ARG A 289 -27.83 98.14 -31.73
CA ARG A 289 -28.35 96.80 -31.34
C ARG A 289 -27.45 95.67 -31.85
N LEU A 290 -26.97 95.75 -33.09
CA LEU A 290 -26.04 94.75 -33.65
C LEU A 290 -24.67 94.78 -32.97
N LEU A 291 -24.17 95.96 -32.60
CA LEU A 291 -22.93 96.10 -31.84
C LEU A 291 -23.08 95.57 -30.40
N ALA A 292 -24.25 95.73 -29.77
CA ALA A 292 -24.55 95.14 -28.47
C ALA A 292 -24.68 93.60 -28.54
N GLU A 293 -25.32 93.06 -29.58
CA GLU A 293 -25.39 91.62 -29.85
C GLU A 293 -24.00 91.01 -30.11
N LEU A 294 -23.14 91.69 -30.90
CA LEU A 294 -21.75 91.26 -31.12
C LEU A 294 -20.91 91.34 -29.84
N ALA A 295 -21.13 92.33 -28.98
CA ALA A 295 -20.45 92.43 -27.68
C ALA A 295 -20.90 91.34 -26.69
N GLU A 296 -22.17 90.96 -26.68
CA GLU A 296 -22.70 89.81 -25.93
C GLU A 296 -22.18 88.48 -26.49
N GLU A 297 -22.13 88.32 -27.82
CA GLU A 297 -21.52 87.15 -28.44
C GLU A 297 -20.03 87.04 -28.15
N GLU A 298 -19.28 88.15 -28.13
CA GLU A 298 -17.87 88.15 -27.73
C GLU A 298 -17.71 87.77 -26.26
N ARG A 299 -18.59 88.25 -25.37
CA ARG A 299 -18.59 87.85 -23.96
C ARG A 299 -18.89 86.36 -23.79
N GLN A 300 -19.86 85.83 -24.53
CA GLN A 300 -20.19 84.40 -24.52
C GLN A 300 -19.06 83.55 -25.12
N LYS A 301 -18.43 83.98 -26.21
CA LYS A 301 -17.25 83.33 -26.79
C LYS A 301 -16.07 83.33 -25.81
N ARG A 302 -15.80 84.46 -25.13
CA ARG A 302 -14.76 84.55 -24.08
C ARG A 302 -15.09 83.66 -22.88
N ALA A 303 -16.36 83.57 -22.46
CA ALA A 303 -16.79 82.68 -21.39
C ALA A 303 -16.62 81.20 -21.77
N LEU A 304 -17.03 80.81 -22.97
CA LEU A 304 -16.84 79.45 -23.50
C LEU A 304 -15.36 79.11 -23.70
N GLU A 305 -14.52 80.07 -24.13
CA GLU A 305 -13.07 79.87 -24.20
C GLU A 305 -12.45 79.73 -22.81
N LEU A 306 -12.91 80.48 -21.82
CA LEU A 306 -12.48 80.34 -20.43
C LEU A 306 -12.87 78.99 -19.86
N GLU A 307 -14.10 78.53 -20.10
CA GLU A 307 -14.57 77.18 -19.70
C GLU A 307 -13.80 76.08 -20.42
N ARG A 308 -13.51 76.22 -21.72
CA ARG A 308 -12.65 75.28 -22.46
C ARG A 308 -11.22 75.25 -21.92
N ARG A 309 -10.67 76.40 -21.52
CA ARG A 309 -9.35 76.47 -20.88
C ARG A 309 -9.37 75.84 -19.49
N ASN A 310 -10.42 76.06 -18.71
CA ASN A 310 -10.56 75.49 -17.37
C ASN A 310 -10.79 73.96 -17.42
N THR A 311 -11.61 73.47 -18.35
CA THR A 311 -11.80 72.03 -18.59
C THR A 311 -10.53 71.37 -19.14
N ALA A 312 -9.81 72.01 -20.06
CA ALA A 312 -8.52 71.52 -20.52
C ALA A 312 -7.47 71.45 -19.39
N ARG A 313 -7.45 72.44 -18.49
CA ARG A 313 -6.60 72.42 -17.29
C ARG A 313 -6.99 71.30 -16.32
N ALA A 314 -8.29 71.13 -16.04
CA ALA A 314 -8.79 70.06 -15.19
C ALA A 314 -8.44 68.67 -15.76
N ASN A 315 -8.60 68.47 -17.07
CA ASN A 315 -8.23 67.22 -17.75
C ASN A 315 -6.72 66.97 -17.70
N LEU A 316 -5.90 68.01 -17.86
CA LEU A 316 -4.43 67.92 -17.70
C LEU A 316 -4.03 67.54 -16.27
N GLU A 317 -4.69 68.09 -15.27
CA GLU A 317 -4.48 67.74 -13.86
C GLU A 317 -4.91 66.30 -13.56
N GLU A 318 -6.02 65.85 -14.14
CA GLU A 318 -6.49 64.47 -14.02
C GLU A 318 -5.52 63.48 -14.69
N ILE A 319 -5.03 63.78 -15.90
CA ILE A 319 -4.00 62.99 -16.57
C ILE A 319 -2.71 62.94 -15.74
N ARG A 320 -2.28 64.06 -15.14
CA ARG A 320 -1.13 64.08 -14.22
C ARG A 320 -1.36 63.23 -12.98
N ARG A 321 -2.56 63.25 -12.40
CA ARG A 321 -2.93 62.37 -11.26
C ARG A 321 -2.93 60.91 -11.67
N GLN A 322 -3.43 60.56 -12.84
CA GLN A 322 -3.41 59.18 -13.37
C GLN A 322 -1.98 58.70 -13.65
N LEU A 323 -1.13 59.54 -14.22
CA LEU A 323 0.29 59.24 -14.44
C LEU A 323 1.04 59.05 -13.11
N ASN A 324 0.78 59.89 -12.11
CA ASN A 324 1.40 59.76 -10.79
C ASN A 324 0.92 58.49 -10.06
N LYS A 325 -0.37 58.13 -10.18
CA LYS A 325 -0.88 56.85 -9.66
C LYS A 325 -0.21 55.67 -10.34
N ARG A 326 -0.12 55.65 -11.68
CA ARG A 326 0.58 54.58 -12.41
C ARG A 326 2.06 54.47 -12.00
N LYS A 327 2.75 55.59 -11.80
CA LYS A 327 4.13 55.59 -11.29
C LYS A 327 4.25 55.05 -9.85
N GLN A 328 3.26 55.32 -9.01
CA GLN A 328 3.19 54.76 -7.66
C GLN A 328 2.92 53.26 -7.71
N ASP A 329 1.96 52.82 -8.55
CA ASP A 329 1.62 51.41 -8.75
C ASP A 329 2.80 50.61 -9.34
N GLU A 330 3.52 51.18 -10.32
CA GLU A 330 4.76 50.62 -10.89
C GLU A 330 5.87 50.55 -9.81
N GLY A 331 6.04 51.61 -9.01
CA GLY A 331 7.00 51.62 -7.91
C GLY A 331 6.66 50.65 -6.77
N GLU A 332 5.37 50.37 -6.52
CA GLU A 332 4.92 49.36 -5.57
C GLU A 332 5.15 47.93 -6.11
N LEU A 333 4.91 47.71 -7.40
CA LEU A 333 5.26 46.47 -8.08
C LEU A 333 6.76 46.22 -8.04
N ASP A 334 7.59 47.22 -8.37
CA ASP A 334 9.04 47.12 -8.33
C ASP A 334 9.56 46.81 -6.91
N LYS A 335 8.96 47.43 -5.88
CA LYS A 335 9.27 47.07 -4.48
C LYS A 335 8.93 45.63 -4.14
N LEU A 336 7.79 45.12 -4.62
CA LEU A 336 7.41 43.71 -4.42
C LEU A 336 8.38 42.75 -5.14
N TRP A 337 8.85 43.13 -6.34
CA TRP A 337 9.90 42.39 -7.06
C TRP A 337 11.22 42.41 -6.30
N ASP A 338 11.67 43.57 -5.82
CA ASP A 338 12.89 43.70 -5.02
C ASP A 338 12.80 42.93 -3.71
N GLU A 339 11.67 42.94 -3.01
CA GLU A 339 11.44 42.14 -1.81
C GLU A 339 11.47 40.63 -2.09
N ALA A 340 10.88 40.18 -3.20
CA ALA A 340 10.93 38.79 -3.62
C ALA A 340 12.36 38.37 -3.99
N ASN A 341 13.09 39.24 -4.70
CA ASN A 341 14.47 39.00 -5.10
C ASN A 341 15.40 38.99 -3.87
N ASN A 342 15.20 39.91 -2.92
CA ASN A 342 15.92 39.96 -1.65
C ASN A 342 15.65 38.71 -0.79
N LYS A 343 14.41 38.18 -0.79
CA LYS A 343 14.11 36.90 -0.12
C LYS A 343 14.86 35.73 -0.76
N GLU A 344 14.95 35.69 -2.08
CA GLU A 344 15.72 34.66 -2.79
C GLU A 344 17.23 34.81 -2.57
N TRP A 345 17.76 36.04 -2.56
CA TRP A 345 19.15 36.32 -2.20
C TRP A 345 19.45 35.93 -0.75
N ALA A 346 18.60 36.27 0.20
CA ALA A 346 18.75 35.86 1.60
C ALA A 346 18.74 34.34 1.76
N LYS A 347 17.91 33.60 0.99
CA LYS A 347 17.95 32.12 0.97
C LYS A 347 19.29 31.60 0.42
N ARG A 348 19.82 32.22 -0.64
CA ARG A 348 21.13 31.84 -1.22
C ARG A 348 22.27 32.14 -0.25
N GLU A 349 22.26 33.30 0.40
CA GLU A 349 23.24 33.66 1.43
C GLU A 349 23.15 32.75 2.65
N ALA A 350 21.95 32.40 3.11
CA ALA A 350 21.77 31.45 4.21
C ALA A 350 22.32 30.05 3.86
N ARG A 351 22.10 29.58 2.62
CA ARG A 351 22.70 28.33 2.12
C ARG A 351 24.22 28.43 2.09
N TRP A 352 24.76 29.52 1.57
CA TRP A 352 26.20 29.73 1.49
C TRP A 352 26.84 29.82 2.88
N ALA A 353 26.23 30.54 3.82
CA ALA A 353 26.67 30.63 5.20
C ALA A 353 26.61 29.27 5.91
N ALA A 354 25.57 28.47 5.66
CA ALA A 354 25.46 27.12 6.20
C ALA A 354 26.57 26.19 5.64
N ASP A 355 26.88 26.29 4.35
CA ASP A 355 27.94 25.50 3.74
C ASP A 355 29.33 25.95 4.18
N GLU A 356 29.56 27.24 4.37
CA GLU A 356 30.79 27.78 4.96
C GLU A 356 30.94 27.35 6.43
N ALA A 357 29.85 27.31 7.19
CA ALA A 357 29.85 26.78 8.55
C ALA A 357 30.16 25.27 8.58
N LYS A 358 29.61 24.48 7.65
CA LYS A 358 29.98 23.05 7.49
C LYS A 358 31.46 22.91 7.15
N ARG A 359 32.00 23.73 6.24
CA ARG A 359 33.41 23.74 5.87
C ARG A 359 34.31 24.07 7.05
N LYS A 360 33.95 25.08 7.86
CA LYS A 360 34.66 25.43 9.10
C LYS A 360 34.61 24.31 10.14
N ARG A 361 33.46 23.65 10.33
CA ARG A 361 33.33 22.47 11.23
C ARG A 361 34.18 21.29 10.74
N LEU A 362 34.18 21.01 9.44
CA LEU A 362 35.02 19.97 8.85
C LEU A 362 36.51 20.29 9.08
N MET A 363 36.93 21.53 8.82
CA MET A 363 38.31 21.96 9.05
C MET A 363 38.70 21.84 10.53
N HIS A 364 37.82 22.23 11.44
CA HIS A 364 38.03 22.05 12.88
C HIS A 364 38.21 20.56 13.23
N ASN A 365 37.33 19.69 12.74
CA ASN A 365 37.43 18.25 12.98
C ASN A 365 38.73 17.65 12.41
N VAL A 366 39.15 18.07 11.22
CA VAL A 366 40.43 17.66 10.62
C VAL A 366 41.61 18.07 11.51
N LEU A 367 41.60 19.30 12.05
CA LEU A 367 42.65 19.77 12.95
C LEU A 367 42.65 19.02 14.29
N VAL A 368 41.47 18.71 14.85
CA VAL A 368 41.33 17.90 16.07
C VAL A 368 41.88 16.49 15.85
N ILE A 369 41.46 15.81 14.79
CA ILE A 369 41.94 14.46 14.44
C ILE A 369 43.45 14.48 14.23
N ARG A 370 43.98 15.48 13.50
CA ARG A 370 45.43 15.61 13.26
C ARG A 370 46.21 15.83 14.56
N ARG A 371 45.68 16.62 15.49
CA ARG A 371 46.27 16.80 16.82
C ARG A 371 46.26 15.50 17.62
N GLN A 372 45.18 14.73 17.52
CA GLN A 372 45.03 13.44 18.21
C GLN A 372 46.00 12.40 17.64
N GLN A 373 46.12 12.28 16.31
CA GLN A 373 47.11 11.41 15.65
C GLN A 373 48.55 11.70 16.06
N VAL A 374 48.91 12.98 16.26
CA VAL A 374 50.25 13.37 16.74
C VAL A 374 50.46 12.93 18.19
N LEU A 375 49.45 13.06 19.04
CA LEU A 375 49.51 12.57 20.43
C LEU A 375 49.61 11.05 20.49
N ASP A 376 48.81 10.34 19.69
CA ASP A 376 48.79 8.88 19.63
C ASP A 376 50.13 8.32 19.13
N LYS A 377 50.72 8.91 18.08
CA LYS A 377 52.06 8.53 17.61
C LYS A 377 53.13 8.73 18.68
N ARG A 378 53.08 9.85 19.41
CA ARG A 378 54.02 10.13 20.50
C ARG A 378 53.85 9.17 21.69
N GLN A 379 52.64 8.66 21.90
CA GLN A 379 52.36 7.63 22.90
C GLN A 379 52.90 6.27 22.45
N GLN A 380 52.66 5.88 21.19
CA GLN A 380 53.18 4.65 20.59
C GLN A 380 54.72 4.59 20.64
N GLU A 381 55.41 5.68 20.28
CA GLU A 381 56.87 5.76 20.37
C GLU A 381 57.41 5.51 21.79
N LYS A 382 56.69 5.97 22.82
CA LYS A 382 57.07 5.70 24.23
C LYS A 382 56.86 4.23 24.60
N ASP A 383 55.75 3.64 24.16
CA ASP A 383 55.41 2.25 24.46
C ASP A 383 56.37 1.28 23.75
N ASP A 384 56.76 1.57 22.51
CA ASP A 384 57.70 0.77 21.73
C ASP A 384 59.12 0.84 22.32
N ALA A 385 59.55 2.03 22.78
CA ALA A 385 60.83 2.18 23.48
C ALA A 385 60.88 1.37 24.80
N ALA A 386 59.76 1.30 25.52
CA ALA A 386 59.66 0.50 26.74
C ALA A 386 59.69 -1.01 26.47
N ARG A 387 59.15 -1.47 25.34
CA ARG A 387 59.21 -2.90 24.92
C ARG A 387 60.61 -3.31 24.50
N ALA A 388 61.27 -2.50 23.68
CA ALA A 388 62.65 -2.77 23.23
C ALA A 388 63.65 -2.84 24.41
N ALA A 389 63.41 -2.11 25.50
CA ALA A 389 64.22 -2.19 26.70
C ALA A 389 64.09 -3.56 27.41
N LYS A 390 62.88 -4.12 27.48
CA LYS A 390 62.62 -5.42 28.12
C LYS A 390 63.22 -6.59 27.34
N GLU A 391 63.08 -6.57 26.02
CA GLU A 391 63.63 -7.62 25.14
C GLU A 391 65.16 -7.71 25.23
N ARG A 392 65.83 -6.56 25.42
CA ARG A 392 67.30 -6.52 25.63
C ARG A 392 67.72 -7.11 26.98
N GLU A 393 66.93 -6.95 28.02
CA GLU A 393 67.20 -7.53 29.34
C GLU A 393 67.04 -9.06 29.34
N GLU A 394 66.09 -9.58 28.55
CA GLU A 394 65.84 -11.01 28.39
C GLU A 394 66.97 -11.69 27.60
N PHE A 395 67.41 -11.08 26.50
CA PHE A 395 68.51 -11.58 25.67
C PHE A 395 69.85 -11.69 26.43
N LEU A 396 70.13 -10.74 27.34
CA LEU A 396 71.35 -10.77 28.16
C LEU A 396 71.35 -11.89 29.22
N ARG A 397 70.17 -12.39 29.64
CA ARG A 397 70.06 -13.52 30.58
C ARG A 397 70.33 -14.87 29.91
N GLU A 398 69.98 -15.01 28.64
CA GLU A 398 70.17 -16.25 27.89
C GLU A 398 71.63 -16.50 27.52
N LEU A 399 72.41 -15.43 27.33
CA LEU A 399 73.84 -15.51 27.01
C LEU A 399 74.72 -16.00 28.18
N ALA A 400 74.24 -15.90 29.42
CA ALA A 400 75.04 -16.18 30.63
C ALA A 400 75.12 -17.68 31.00
N ASN A 401 74.36 -18.56 30.33
CA ASN A 401 74.10 -19.93 30.79
C ASN A 401 74.75 -21.06 29.95
N SER A 402 75.70 -20.76 29.04
CA SER A 402 76.33 -21.79 28.20
C SER A 402 77.83 -21.97 28.48
N VAL A 403 78.21 -23.12 29.06
CA VAL A 403 79.61 -23.58 29.17
C VAL A 403 79.77 -25.05 28.75
N ASP A 404 80.66 -25.24 27.76
CA ASP A 404 81.50 -26.37 27.29
C ASP A 404 81.11 -27.85 27.56
N LEU A 405 80.46 -28.44 26.56
CA LEU A 405 80.16 -29.89 26.39
C LEU A 405 81.18 -30.65 25.50
N ASP A 406 82.30 -30.03 25.12
CA ASP A 406 83.05 -30.45 23.93
C ASP A 406 84.02 -31.65 24.12
N ALA A 407 84.33 -32.01 25.37
CA ALA A 407 85.23 -33.13 25.65
C ALA A 407 84.51 -34.49 25.76
N GLN A 408 83.22 -34.49 26.11
CA GLN A 408 82.39 -35.71 26.22
C GLN A 408 81.78 -36.13 24.87
N GLU A 409 81.67 -35.20 23.91
CA GLU A 409 81.14 -35.48 22.58
C GLU A 409 82.05 -36.36 21.74
N ARG A 410 83.38 -36.26 21.86
CA ARG A 410 84.29 -37.02 20.99
C ARG A 410 84.19 -38.54 21.20
N ALA A 411 83.95 -38.96 22.44
CA ALA A 411 83.74 -40.38 22.77
C ALA A 411 82.32 -40.87 22.41
N ARG A 412 81.30 -39.99 22.47
CA ARG A 412 79.95 -40.28 21.96
C ARG A 412 79.93 -40.37 20.44
N ARG A 413 80.62 -39.47 19.72
CA ARG A 413 80.68 -39.38 18.25
C ARG A 413 81.05 -40.71 17.59
N TYR A 414 81.92 -41.53 18.19
CA TYR A 414 82.34 -42.79 17.58
C TYR A 414 81.31 -43.92 17.70
N LYS A 415 80.58 -44.01 18.82
CA LYS A 415 79.44 -44.94 18.99
C LYS A 415 78.22 -44.47 18.19
N VAL A 416 77.98 -43.16 18.26
CA VAL A 416 76.97 -42.44 17.48
C VAL A 416 77.20 -42.66 16.00
N LEU A 417 78.42 -42.55 15.44
CA LEU A 417 78.68 -42.78 14.00
C LEU A 417 78.19 -44.15 13.47
N ARG A 418 78.25 -45.20 14.29
CA ARG A 418 77.84 -46.56 13.90
C ARG A 418 76.34 -46.78 14.03
N GLU A 419 75.73 -46.18 15.04
CA GLU A 419 74.27 -46.10 15.20
C GLU A 419 73.67 -45.17 14.13
N ASP A 420 74.36 -44.08 13.81
CA ASP A 420 74.09 -43.12 12.75
C ASP A 420 74.14 -43.78 11.39
N GLN A 421 75.10 -44.68 11.11
CA GLN A 421 75.13 -45.37 9.83
C GLN A 421 73.91 -46.29 9.63
N LYS A 422 73.47 -46.98 10.69
CA LYS A 422 72.22 -47.77 10.67
C LYS A 422 70.99 -46.88 10.61
N TYR A 423 70.99 -45.78 11.36
CA TYR A 423 69.95 -44.77 11.36
C TYR A 423 69.85 -44.06 10.00
N LEU A 424 70.97 -43.81 9.32
CA LEU A 424 71.05 -43.18 7.99
C LEU A 424 70.47 -44.11 6.92
N ILE A 425 70.77 -45.41 6.97
CA ILE A 425 70.16 -46.40 6.08
C ILE A 425 68.66 -46.53 6.36
N ALA A 426 68.24 -46.60 7.62
CA ALA A 426 66.83 -46.59 7.99
C ALA A 426 66.12 -45.27 7.61
N GLN A 427 66.82 -44.13 7.69
CA GLN A 427 66.34 -42.81 7.27
C GLN A 427 66.27 -42.72 5.74
N MET A 428 67.19 -43.33 4.99
CA MET A 428 67.12 -43.44 3.54
C MET A 428 65.93 -44.29 3.10
N GLN A 429 65.67 -45.41 3.77
CA GLN A 429 64.51 -46.26 3.51
C GLN A 429 63.20 -45.57 3.89
N ARG A 430 63.15 -44.89 5.05
CA ARG A 430 62.00 -44.06 5.45
C ARG A 430 61.77 -42.91 4.48
N ARG A 431 62.81 -42.18 4.08
CA ARG A 431 62.71 -41.12 3.07
C ARG A 431 62.30 -41.64 1.70
N ALA A 432 62.74 -42.85 1.31
CA ALA A 432 62.29 -43.48 0.08
C ALA A 432 60.80 -43.87 0.16
N ALA A 433 60.37 -44.45 1.28
CA ALA A 433 58.97 -44.78 1.54
C ALA A 433 58.08 -43.54 1.68
N GLU A 434 58.58 -42.47 2.31
CA GLU A 434 57.93 -41.16 2.40
C GLU A 434 57.81 -40.54 1.00
N LYS A 435 58.87 -40.55 0.18
CA LYS A 435 58.80 -40.08 -1.21
C LYS A 435 57.84 -40.91 -2.06
N GLU A 436 57.75 -42.22 -1.86
CA GLU A 436 56.77 -43.06 -2.55
C GLU A 436 55.35 -42.81 -2.05
N ALA A 437 55.15 -42.63 -0.75
CA ALA A 437 53.88 -42.26 -0.15
C ALA A 437 53.44 -40.85 -0.60
N GLU A 438 54.36 -39.90 -0.70
CA GLU A 438 54.15 -38.56 -1.25
C GLU A 438 53.79 -38.64 -2.74
N ARG A 439 54.51 -39.43 -3.54
CA ARG A 439 54.17 -39.65 -4.96
C ARG A 439 52.79 -40.25 -5.12
N ARG A 440 52.43 -41.25 -4.30
CA ARG A 440 51.09 -41.85 -4.28
C ARG A 440 50.03 -40.87 -3.78
N ALA A 441 50.34 -40.05 -2.77
CA ALA A 441 49.43 -39.02 -2.26
C ALA A 441 49.20 -37.92 -3.31
N VAL A 442 50.23 -37.48 -4.02
CA VAL A 442 50.13 -36.52 -5.13
C VAL A 442 49.34 -37.12 -6.30
N ALA A 443 49.58 -38.40 -6.65
CA ALA A 443 48.80 -39.09 -7.67
C ALA A 443 47.32 -39.20 -7.29
N ASN A 444 47.03 -39.58 -6.04
CA ASN A 444 45.67 -39.66 -5.51
C ASN A 444 45.00 -38.28 -5.43
N GLN A 445 45.73 -37.23 -5.02
CA GLN A 445 45.24 -35.86 -5.01
C GLN A 445 44.91 -35.37 -6.43
N LEU A 446 45.72 -35.75 -7.42
CA LEU A 446 45.46 -35.41 -8.82
C LEU A 446 44.20 -36.12 -9.34
N THR A 447 44.02 -37.40 -9.03
CA THR A 447 42.79 -38.13 -9.39
C THR A 447 41.56 -37.55 -8.69
N ASP A 448 41.67 -37.23 -7.39
CA ASP A 448 40.59 -36.62 -6.62
C ASP A 448 40.22 -35.23 -7.18
N GLN A 449 41.22 -34.44 -7.56
CA GLN A 449 41.01 -33.15 -8.23
C GLN A 449 40.29 -33.32 -9.57
N GLN A 450 40.71 -34.27 -10.39
CA GLN A 450 40.06 -34.56 -11.68
C GLN A 450 38.60 -35.01 -11.50
N GLU A 451 38.32 -35.85 -10.51
CA GLU A 451 36.95 -36.25 -10.20
C GLU A 451 36.09 -35.07 -9.72
N LEU A 452 36.65 -34.19 -8.88
CA LEU A 452 35.97 -32.98 -8.42
C LEU A 452 35.71 -32.03 -9.59
N GLU A 453 36.68 -31.80 -10.46
CA GLU A 453 36.53 -31.01 -11.68
C GLU A 453 35.44 -31.59 -12.60
N ALA A 454 35.40 -32.91 -12.78
CA ALA A 454 34.35 -33.58 -13.55
C ALA A 454 32.96 -33.36 -12.91
N LYS A 455 32.83 -33.53 -11.59
CA LYS A 455 31.59 -33.27 -10.85
C LYS A 455 31.16 -31.81 -10.96
N TYR A 456 32.10 -30.86 -10.88
CA TYR A 456 31.84 -29.44 -11.06
C TYR A 456 31.41 -29.13 -12.50
N ALA A 457 32.07 -29.70 -13.50
CA ALA A 457 31.73 -29.52 -14.91
C ALA A 457 30.33 -30.07 -15.22
N GLU A 458 29.97 -31.24 -14.71
CA GLU A 458 28.60 -31.78 -14.83
C GLU A 458 27.57 -30.89 -14.15
N ARG A 459 27.87 -30.40 -12.94
CA ARG A 459 26.97 -29.50 -12.21
C ARG A 459 26.74 -28.20 -12.98
N ILE A 460 27.80 -27.62 -13.56
CA ILE A 460 27.68 -26.43 -14.44
C ILE A 460 26.80 -26.75 -15.65
N LYS A 461 26.99 -27.90 -16.31
CA LYS A 461 26.17 -28.31 -17.46
C LYS A 461 24.69 -28.41 -17.09
N ARG A 462 24.35 -29.04 -15.97
CA ARG A 462 22.95 -29.15 -15.50
C ARG A 462 22.32 -27.79 -15.22
N GLU A 463 23.03 -26.89 -14.53
CA GLU A 463 22.54 -25.53 -14.27
C GLU A 463 22.38 -24.74 -15.58
N MET A 464 23.33 -24.86 -16.52
CA MET A 464 23.22 -24.26 -17.85
C MET A 464 21.99 -24.77 -18.62
N GLU A 465 21.72 -26.08 -18.59
CA GLU A 465 20.53 -26.66 -19.21
C GLU A 465 19.23 -26.15 -18.58
N ASN A 466 19.19 -26.00 -17.25
CA ASN A 466 18.05 -25.41 -16.55
C ASN A 466 17.79 -23.97 -17.00
N LEU A 467 18.85 -23.16 -17.13
CA LEU A 467 18.73 -21.79 -17.65
C LEU A 467 18.28 -21.77 -19.11
N GLU A 468 18.78 -22.68 -19.95
CA GLU A 468 18.41 -22.79 -21.36
C GLU A 468 16.93 -23.21 -21.54
N ARG A 469 16.37 -24.00 -20.61
CA ARG A 469 14.94 -24.35 -20.55
C ARG A 469 14.05 -23.19 -20.11
N ALA A 470 14.56 -22.31 -19.25
CA ALA A 470 13.82 -21.16 -18.71
C ALA A 470 13.69 -19.98 -19.70
N ARG A 471 14.25 -20.10 -20.91
CA ARG A 471 14.15 -19.05 -21.93
C ARG A 471 12.72 -18.89 -22.43
N PRO A 472 12.28 -17.64 -22.68
CA PRO A 472 11.03 -17.41 -23.39
C PRO A 472 11.09 -17.96 -24.83
N ASP A 473 9.94 -18.41 -25.34
CA ASP A 473 9.83 -19.10 -26.64
C ASP A 473 10.43 -18.31 -27.80
N ARG A 474 10.29 -16.98 -27.79
CA ARG A 474 10.85 -16.08 -28.82
C ARG A 474 12.37 -16.16 -28.95
N TYR A 475 13.04 -16.49 -27.86
CA TYR A 475 14.50 -16.50 -27.77
C TYR A 475 15.07 -17.91 -27.70
N LYS A 476 14.27 -18.95 -28.02
CA LYS A 476 14.69 -20.35 -27.97
C LYS A 476 15.96 -20.65 -28.79
N ASN A 477 16.14 -19.94 -29.91
CA ASN A 477 17.30 -20.12 -30.80
C ASN A 477 18.49 -19.21 -30.45
N VAL A 478 18.36 -18.35 -29.44
CA VAL A 478 19.43 -17.43 -29.03
C VAL A 478 20.22 -18.07 -27.88
N PRO A 479 21.52 -18.35 -28.06
CA PRO A 479 22.32 -19.00 -27.01
C PRO A 479 22.52 -18.05 -25.82
N LEU A 480 22.53 -18.59 -24.59
CA LEU A 480 22.75 -17.77 -23.39
C LEU A 480 24.20 -17.28 -23.29
N LEU A 481 25.16 -18.13 -23.66
CA LEU A 481 26.56 -17.72 -23.72
C LEU A 481 26.90 -17.14 -25.10
N PRO A 482 27.72 -16.07 -25.15
CA PRO A 482 28.27 -15.62 -26.42
C PRO A 482 29.11 -16.75 -27.03
N LYS A 483 28.96 -17.02 -28.33
CA LYS A 483 29.87 -17.92 -29.04
C LYS A 483 31.28 -17.39 -28.79
N LYS A 484 32.17 -18.22 -28.23
CA LYS A 484 33.59 -17.86 -28.09
C LYS A 484 34.07 -17.49 -29.50
N ARG A 485 34.28 -16.21 -29.77
CA ARG A 485 34.99 -15.81 -30.97
C ARG A 485 36.36 -16.45 -30.82
N HIS A 486 36.74 -17.34 -31.73
CA HIS A 486 38.10 -17.83 -31.77
C HIS A 486 38.99 -16.60 -31.84
N GLN A 487 39.65 -16.27 -30.73
CA GLN A 487 40.78 -15.35 -30.76
C GLN A 487 41.83 -16.13 -31.54
N VAL A 488 41.89 -15.80 -32.83
CA VAL A 488 43.03 -16.14 -33.69
C VAL A 488 44.20 -15.43 -33.04
N PHE A 489 44.99 -16.20 -32.27
CA PHE A 489 46.35 -15.83 -31.94
C PHE A 489 47.24 -16.27 -33.09
#